data_AF-G2GNX4-F1
#
_entry.id   AF-G2GNX4-F1
#
_cell.length_a   1.000
_cell.length_b   1.000
_cell.length_c   1.000
_cell.angle_alpha   90.00
_cell.angle_beta   90.00
_cell.angle_gamma   90.00
#
_symmetry.space_group_name_H-M   'P 1'
#
loop_
_entity.id
_entity.type
_entity.pdbx_description
1 polymer ?
#
loop_
_entity_poly.entity_id
_entity_poly.type
_entity_poly.pdbx_seq_one_letter_code
_entity_poly.pdbx_strand_id
1 'polypeptide(L)'
;QLRVDTSHAVFFDHPLDHVPGMLLLEAACQAVRARPENGAHTPVSFHTVFHRYAELHLPLWIEAARGADGPGGGVRITGVQGESAVFECGVGTRER
;
A
#
# COMPACT_ATOMS: atom_id res chain seq x y z
N GLN A 1 -10.48 -4.32 -1.67
CA GLN A 1 -10.83 -2.93 -1.37
C GLN A 1 -10.21 -2.54 -0.05
N LEU A 2 -9.56 -1.38 0.02
CA LEU A 2 -9.03 -0.81 1.26
C LEU A 2 -10.17 -0.52 2.25
N ARG A 3 -9.93 -0.85 3.52
CA ARG A 3 -10.81 -0.45 4.63
C ARG A 3 -10.12 0.68 5.39
N VAL A 4 -10.85 1.77 5.61
CA VAL A 4 -10.33 2.97 6.25
C VAL A 4 -11.13 3.22 7.52
N ASP A 5 -10.45 3.20 8.65
CA ASP A 5 -10.98 3.64 9.93
C ASP A 5 -10.50 5.06 10.22
N THR A 6 -11.40 6.03 10.08
CA THR A 6 -11.11 7.45 10.29
C THR A 6 -11.00 7.82 11.77
N SER A 7 -11.32 6.91 12.70
CA SER A 7 -11.13 7.11 14.14
C SER A 7 -9.69 6.84 14.60
N HIS A 8 -8.84 6.28 13.74
CA HIS A 8 -7.47 5.92 14.08
C HIS A 8 -6.56 7.15 14.17
N ALA A 9 -6.37 7.67 15.38
CA ALA A 9 -5.67 8.95 15.66
C ALA A 9 -4.23 9.06 15.13
N VAL A 10 -3.55 7.94 14.85
CA VAL A 10 -2.20 7.98 14.23
C VAL A 10 -2.27 8.30 12.73
N PHE A 11 -3.34 7.87 12.05
CA PHE A 11 -3.53 8.14 10.62
C PHE A 11 -4.36 9.40 10.38
N PHE A 12 -5.27 9.71 11.29
CA PHE A 12 -6.14 10.89 11.26
C PHE A 12 -5.99 11.68 12.56
N ASP A 13 -4.98 12.54 12.62
CA ASP A 13 -4.79 13.51 13.71
C ASP A 13 -5.75 14.70 13.61
N HIS A 14 -6.36 14.89 12.44
CA HIS A 14 -7.46 15.80 12.16
C HIS A 14 -8.37 15.20 11.06
N PRO A 15 -9.60 15.74 10.86
CA PRO A 15 -10.44 15.34 9.75
C PRO A 15 -9.74 15.60 8.40
N LEU A 16 -9.62 14.57 7.58
CA LEU A 16 -9.09 14.60 6.23
C LEU A 16 -10.18 14.20 5.23
N ASP A 17 -10.08 14.71 4.01
CA ASP A 17 -10.96 14.37 2.88
C ASP A 17 -10.42 13.22 2.01
N HIS A 18 -9.15 12.87 2.19
CA HIS A 18 -8.43 11.83 1.46
C HIS A 18 -7.74 10.82 2.39
N VAL A 19 -7.34 9.68 1.82
CA VAL A 19 -6.58 8.64 2.53
C VAL A 19 -5.14 9.13 2.79
N PRO A 20 -4.67 9.13 4.05
CA PRO A 20 -3.30 9.54 4.37
C PRO A 20 -2.25 8.66 3.69
N GLY A 21 -1.15 9.26 3.22
CA GLY A 21 -0.06 8.52 2.59
C GLY A 21 0.53 7.41 3.48
N MET A 22 0.61 7.65 4.79
CA MET A 22 1.05 6.65 5.77
C MET A 22 0.12 5.43 5.85
N LEU A 23 -1.19 5.63 5.70
CA LEU A 23 -2.14 4.53 5.65
C LEU A 23 -1.95 3.71 4.38
N LEU A 24 -1.64 4.35 3.25
CA LEU A 24 -1.32 3.65 1.99
C LEU A 24 -0.05 2.80 2.09
N LEU A 25 0.98 3.27 2.81
CA LEU A 25 2.18 2.48 3.09
C LEU A 25 1.90 1.29 4.01
N GLU A 26 1.05 1.46 5.02
CA GLU A 26 0.59 0.35 5.86
C GLU A 26 -0.24 -0.66 5.04
N ALA A 27 -1.11 -0.19 4.15
CA ALA A 27 -1.85 -1.05 3.24
C ALA A 27 -0.90 -1.86 2.33
N ALA A 28 0.20 -1.26 1.86
CA ALA A 28 1.24 -1.98 1.14
C ALA A 28 1.90 -3.06 2.00
N CYS A 29 2.20 -2.79 3.28
CA CYS A 29 2.72 -3.79 4.21
C CYS A 29 1.77 -4.98 4.38
N GLN A 30 0.48 -4.70 4.59
CA GLN A 30 -0.55 -5.72 4.74
C GLN A 30 -0.71 -6.54 3.46
N ALA A 31 -0.70 -5.88 2.30
CA ALA A 31 -0.78 -6.55 1.00
C ALA A 31 0.41 -7.49 0.75
N VAL A 32 1.63 -7.12 1.17
CA VAL A 32 2.80 -8.00 1.10
C VAL A 32 2.62 -9.23 2.00
N ARG A 33 2.20 -9.03 3.25
CA ARG A 33 2.02 -10.11 4.25
C ARG A 33 0.86 -11.06 3.92
N ALA A 34 -0.17 -10.57 3.23
CA ALA A 34 -1.32 -11.37 2.82
C ALA A 34 -0.99 -12.38 1.70
N ARG A 35 0.16 -12.24 1.02
CA ARG A 35 0.60 -13.15 -0.04
C ARG A 35 1.19 -14.43 0.56
N PRO A 36 0.68 -15.64 0.21
CA PRO A 36 1.18 -16.90 0.75
C PRO A 36 2.68 -17.12 0.54
N GLU A 37 3.21 -16.70 -0.61
CA GLU A 37 4.64 -16.83 -0.92
C GLU A 37 5.55 -15.96 -0.04
N ASN A 38 4.98 -14.98 0.66
CA ASN A 38 5.71 -14.06 1.54
C ASN A 38 5.55 -14.44 3.02
N GLY A 39 5.11 -15.66 3.35
CA GLY A 39 4.84 -16.07 4.73
C GLY A 39 6.04 -15.91 5.68
N ALA A 40 7.27 -15.98 5.17
CA ALA A 40 8.50 -15.74 5.92
C ALA A 40 9.13 -14.35 5.67
N HIS A 41 8.55 -13.52 4.78
CA HIS A 41 9.13 -12.27 4.34
C HIS A 41 8.55 -11.06 5.09
N THR A 42 9.40 -10.11 5.46
CA THR A 42 9.02 -8.84 6.08
C THR A 42 9.36 -7.67 5.15
N PRO A 43 8.46 -6.68 4.97
CA PRO A 43 8.78 -5.43 4.28
C PRO A 43 9.95 -4.71 4.95
N VAL A 44 10.95 -4.28 4.17
CA VAL A 44 12.15 -3.58 4.69
C VAL A 44 12.45 -2.26 3.98
N SER A 45 11.84 -2.00 2.83
CA SER A 45 12.02 -0.75 2.09
C SER A 45 10.80 -0.43 1.24
N PHE A 46 10.60 0.85 0.96
CA PHE A 46 9.55 1.36 0.08
C PHE A 46 10.18 2.28 -0.97
N HIS A 47 9.76 2.13 -2.22
CA HIS A 47 9.93 3.13 -3.27
C HIS A 47 8.54 3.50 -3.78
N THR A 48 8.09 4.70 -3.46
CA THR A 48 6.68 5.07 -3.57
C THR A 48 6.48 6.34 -4.40
N VAL A 49 5.46 6.32 -5.24
CA VAL A 49 4.93 7.50 -5.93
C VAL A 49 3.47 7.69 -5.55
N PHE A 50 3.13 8.91 -5.13
CA PHE A 50 1.74 9.34 -4.91
C PHE A 50 1.34 10.24 -6.08
N HIS A 51 0.49 9.74 -6.98
CA HIS A 51 0.14 10.46 -8.20
C HIS A 51 -0.90 11.56 -7.95
N ARG A 52 -1.82 11.30 -7.02
CA ARG A 52 -2.89 12.22 -6.61
C ARG A 52 -3.49 11.74 -5.29
N TYR A 53 -4.37 12.56 -4.71
CA TYR A 53 -5.13 12.17 -3.53
C TYR A 53 -6.01 10.95 -3.82
N ALA A 54 -6.03 10.04 -2.85
CA ALA A 54 -6.96 8.93 -2.82
C ALA A 54 -8.22 9.38 -2.07
N GLU A 55 -9.30 9.65 -2.79
CA GLU A 55 -10.53 10.21 -2.25
C GLU A 55 -11.22 9.25 -1.28
N LEU A 56 -11.58 9.67 -0.06
CA LEU A 56 -12.21 8.76 0.93
C LEU A 56 -13.58 8.23 0.50
N HIS A 57 -14.30 9.01 -0.30
CA HIS A 57 -15.64 8.67 -0.76
C HIS A 57 -15.65 7.71 -1.97
N LEU A 58 -14.48 7.38 -2.53
CA LEU A 58 -14.36 6.45 -3.65
C LEU A 58 -13.69 5.15 -3.21
N PRO A 59 -14.13 3.99 -3.75
CA PRO A 59 -13.47 2.73 -3.46
C PRO A 59 -12.02 2.76 -3.95
N LEU A 60 -11.08 2.49 -3.04
CA LEU A 60 -9.67 2.27 -3.36
C LEU A 60 -9.36 0.78 -3.37
N TRP A 61 -8.90 0.27 -4.51
CA TRP A 61 -8.43 -1.11 -4.66
C TRP A 61 -6.91 -1.16 -4.50
N ILE A 62 -6.44 -2.13 -3.71
CA ILE A 62 -5.01 -2.38 -3.51
C ILE A 62 -4.69 -3.67 -4.25
N GLU A 63 -3.83 -3.56 -5.25
CA GLU A 63 -3.41 -4.66 -6.10
C GLU A 63 -1.94 -4.96 -5.84
N ALA A 64 -1.60 -6.25 -5.75
CA ALA A 64 -0.24 -6.68 -5.49
C ALA A 64 0.23 -7.61 -6.62
N ALA A 65 1.38 -7.28 -7.20
CA ALA A 65 2.06 -8.09 -8.20
C ALA A 65 3.50 -8.40 -7.75
N ARG A 66 4.12 -9.42 -8.32
CA ARG A 66 5.57 -9.63 -8.16
C ARG A 66 6.30 -8.43 -8.77
N GLY A 67 7.27 -7.89 -8.04
CA GLY A 67 8.16 -6.86 -8.57
C GLY A 67 9.16 -7.45 -9.57
N ALA A 68 9.67 -6.62 -10.48
CA ALA A 68 10.77 -7.02 -11.36
C ALA A 68 12.04 -7.29 -10.54
N ASP A 69 12.79 -8.30 -10.94
CA ASP A 69 13.82 -8.97 -10.13
C ASP A 69 14.92 -8.03 -9.59
N GLY A 70 15.11 -8.12 -8.26
CA GLY A 70 16.28 -7.68 -7.51
C GLY A 70 16.53 -8.68 -6.37
N PRO A 71 17.74 -8.77 -5.80
CA PRO A 71 18.05 -9.80 -4.82
C PRO A 71 17.15 -9.62 -3.58
N GLY A 72 16.18 -10.52 -3.40
CA GLY A 72 15.24 -10.51 -2.27
C GLY A 72 13.74 -10.60 -2.62
N GLY A 73 13.34 -10.58 -3.90
CA GLY A 73 11.92 -10.76 -4.27
C GLY A 73 11.03 -9.61 -3.78
N GLY A 74 10.98 -8.52 -4.55
CA GLY A 74 10.13 -7.37 -4.24
C GLY A 74 8.66 -7.59 -4.62
N VAL A 75 7.78 -6.77 -4.07
CA VAL A 75 6.35 -6.74 -4.42
C VAL A 75 6.01 -5.36 -4.95
N ARG A 76 5.31 -5.28 -6.09
CA ARG A 76 4.72 -4.03 -6.57
C ARG A 76 3.30 -3.93 -6.06
N ILE A 77 2.97 -2.82 -5.42
CA ILE A 77 1.64 -2.48 -4.93
C ILE A 77 1.13 -1.29 -5.74
N THR A 78 -0.11 -1.39 -6.22
CA THR A 78 -0.79 -0.30 -6.92
C THR A 78 -2.13 -0.03 -6.25
N GLY A 79 -2.40 1.24 -5.96
CA GLY A 79 -3.68 1.74 -5.48
C GLY A 79 -4.48 2.31 -6.64
N VAL A 80 -5.69 1.80 -6.88
CA VAL A 80 -6.54 2.19 -8.03
C VAL A 80 -7.89 2.73 -7.54
N GLN A 81 -8.28 3.89 -8.05
CA GLN A 81 -9.64 4.44 -7.94
C GLN A 81 -10.21 4.67 -9.35
N GLY A 82 -11.36 4.07 -9.64
CA GLY A 82 -11.88 4.01 -11.01
C GLY A 82 -10.90 3.27 -11.92
N GLU A 83 -10.43 3.94 -12.97
CA GLU A 83 -9.48 3.40 -13.96
C GLU A 83 -8.05 3.90 -13.75
N SER A 84 -7.82 4.71 -12.72
CA SER A 84 -6.58 5.47 -12.60
C SER A 84 -5.80 5.07 -11.35
N ALA A 85 -4.50 4.82 -11.49
CA ALA A 85 -3.60 4.59 -10.35
C ALA A 85 -3.42 5.89 -9.55
N VAL A 86 -3.73 5.88 -8.25
CA VAL A 86 -3.49 7.00 -7.32
C VAL A 86 -2.15 6.87 -6.60
N PHE A 87 -1.66 5.64 -6.45
CA PHE A 87 -0.51 5.29 -5.63
C PHE A 87 0.20 4.09 -6.25
N GLU A 88 1.53 4.13 -6.28
CA GLU A 88 2.37 3.00 -6.63
C GLU A 88 3.49 2.84 -5.60
N CYS A 89 3.79 1.61 -5.24
CA CYS A 89 4.83 1.30 -4.26
C CYS A 89 5.55 0.01 -4.60
N GLY A 90 6.86 0.10 -4.83
CA GLY A 90 7.76 -1.04 -4.78
C GLY A 90 8.14 -1.34 -3.34
N VAL A 91 7.87 -2.54 -2.86
CA VAL A 91 8.20 -3.00 -1.52
C VAL A 91 9.32 -4.02 -1.59
N GLY A 92 10.47 -3.68 -1.01
CA GLY A 92 11.55 -4.64 -0.79
C GLY A 92 11.23 -5.54 0.40
N THR A 93 11.53 -6.82 0.29
CA THR A 93 11.27 -7.79 1.35
C THR A 93 12.54 -8.54 1.77
N ARG A 94 12.56 -9.04 3.00
CA ARG A 94 13.62 -9.90 3.52
C ARG A 94 13.04 -11.05 4.32
N GLU A 95 13.62 -12.23 4.20
CA GLU A 95 13.26 -13.39 5.04
C GLU A 95 13.52 -13.06 6.53
N ARG A 96 12.66 -13.59 7.41
CA ARG A 96 12.71 -13.36 8.86
C ARG A 96 13.88 -14.03 9.54
#